data_AF-A0A317D9V6-F1
#
_entry.id   AF-A0A317D9V6-F1
#
_cell.length_a   1.000
_cell.length_b   1.000
_cell.length_c   1.000
_cell.angle_alpha   90.00
_cell.angle_beta   90.00
_cell.angle_gamma   90.00
#
_symmetry.space_group_name_H-M   'P 1'
#
loop_
_entity.id
_entity.type
_entity.pdbx_description
1 polymer ?
#
loop_
_entity_poly.entity_id
_entity_poly.type
_entity_poly.pdbx_seq_one_letter_code
_entity_poly.pdbx_strand_id
1 'polypeptide(L)'
;MGVLTRHLRTVKERVLADFDLPAHEYDTLHALAGRQGRAAPSELAADLAMAPASITARVDSLVERGFVRRIPSTVDRRRVDVELTDAGRAAWHGAMDVRGAEEHRLLRALTPEERRLLSDLLRRVLLVAEQQVD
;
A
#
# COMPACT_ATOMS: atom_id res chain seq x y z
N MET A 1 -17.21 4.02 -13.61
CA MET A 1 -16.08 3.53 -12.78
C MET A 1 -14.75 3.48 -13.54
N GLY A 2 -14.64 2.79 -14.68
CA GLY A 2 -13.34 2.52 -15.34
C GLY A 2 -12.47 3.74 -15.70
N VAL A 3 -13.07 4.87 -16.09
CA VAL A 3 -12.31 6.10 -16.44
C VAL A 3 -11.68 6.74 -15.20
N LEU A 4 -12.43 6.83 -14.10
CA LEU A 4 -11.92 7.36 -12.83
C LEU A 4 -10.81 6.48 -12.25
N THR A 5 -11.01 5.16 -12.23
CA THR A 5 -9.99 4.20 -11.77
C THR A 5 -8.72 4.28 -12.61
N ARG A 6 -8.85 4.43 -13.94
CA ARG A 6 -7.71 4.63 -14.85
C ARG A 6 -6.98 5.94 -14.57
N HIS A 7 -7.70 7.03 -14.35
CA HIS A 7 -7.12 8.33 -14.01
C HIS A 7 -6.30 8.25 -12.72
N LEU A 8 -6.90 7.72 -11.64
CA LEU A 8 -6.23 7.54 -10.35
C LEU A 8 -4.99 6.65 -10.46
N ARG A 9 -5.07 5.56 -11.23
CA ARG A 9 -3.90 4.70 -11.50
C ARG A 9 -2.80 5.45 -12.26
N THR A 10 -3.14 6.22 -13.28
CA THR A 10 -2.16 6.97 -14.08
C THR A 10 -1.44 8.02 -13.23
N VAL A 11 -2.18 8.71 -12.35
CA VAL A 11 -1.56 9.66 -11.42
C VAL A 11 -0.65 8.94 -10.44
N LYS A 12 -1.10 7.82 -9.85
CA LYS A 12 -0.26 6.98 -8.98
C LYS A 12 1.04 6.59 -9.69
N GLU A 13 0.98 6.09 -10.91
CA GLU A 13 2.16 5.68 -11.69
C GLU A 13 3.14 6.84 -11.92
N ARG A 14 2.64 8.05 -12.22
CA ARG A 14 3.49 9.25 -12.41
C ARG A 14 4.17 9.69 -11.13
N VAL A 15 3.40 9.81 -10.05
CA VAL A 15 3.93 10.20 -8.73
C VAL A 15 5.05 9.26 -8.31
N LEU A 16 4.83 7.96 -8.47
CA LEU A 16 5.79 6.94 -8.10
C LEU A 16 7.09 7.00 -8.91
N ALA A 17 7.01 7.37 -10.19
CA ALA A 17 8.19 7.62 -11.01
C ALA A 17 9.01 8.81 -10.49
N ASP A 18 8.35 9.88 -10.02
CA ASP A 18 9.02 11.08 -9.48
C ASP A 18 9.78 10.78 -8.17
N PHE A 19 9.37 9.76 -7.42
CA PHE A 19 10.03 9.30 -6.18
C PHE A 19 11.01 8.14 -6.39
N ASP A 20 11.30 7.76 -7.63
CA ASP A 20 12.10 6.56 -7.96
C ASP A 20 11.60 5.30 -7.22
N LEU A 21 10.29 5.19 -7.03
CA LEU A 21 9.67 4.11 -6.25
C LEU A 21 8.75 3.30 -7.16
N PRO A 22 9.20 2.16 -7.71
CA PRO A 22 8.36 1.30 -8.54
C PRO A 22 7.04 0.93 -7.85
N ALA A 23 5.95 0.83 -8.62
CA ALA A 23 4.62 0.58 -8.09
C ALA A 23 4.50 -0.67 -7.21
N HIS A 24 5.22 -1.72 -7.57
CA HIS A 24 5.23 -2.97 -6.82
C HIS A 24 5.94 -2.84 -5.45
N GLU A 25 6.97 -2.00 -5.36
CA GLU A 25 7.66 -1.68 -4.11
C GLU A 25 6.79 -0.81 -3.23
N TYR A 26 6.16 0.23 -3.81
CA TYR A 26 5.18 1.05 -3.12
C TYR A 26 4.05 0.20 -2.53
N ASP A 27 3.48 -0.73 -3.29
CA ASP A 27 2.38 -1.58 -2.81
C ASP A 27 2.81 -2.44 -1.61
N THR A 28 4.03 -2.96 -1.63
CA THR A 28 4.59 -3.72 -0.51
C THR A 28 4.86 -2.84 0.72
N LEU A 29 5.40 -1.63 0.53
CA LEU A 29 5.56 -0.65 1.63
C LEU A 29 4.19 -0.22 2.21
N HIS A 30 3.19 -0.04 1.35
CA HIS A 30 1.83 0.33 1.76
C HIS A 30 1.14 -0.78 2.56
N ALA A 31 1.24 -2.03 2.12
CA ALA A 31 0.73 -3.18 2.87
C ALA A 31 1.41 -3.28 4.24
N LEU A 32 2.74 -3.12 4.27
CA LEU A 32 3.50 -3.16 5.52
C LEU A 32 3.11 -2.01 6.47
N ALA A 33 2.89 -0.80 5.95
CA ALA A 33 2.40 0.34 6.73
C ALA A 33 1.01 0.08 7.33
N GLY A 34 0.11 -0.57 6.58
CA GLY A 34 -1.20 -1.02 7.08
C GLY A 34 -1.11 -1.98 8.28
N ARG A 35 0.03 -2.68 8.42
CA ARG A 35 0.34 -3.59 9.53
C ARG A 35 1.25 -2.94 10.58
N GLN A 36 1.12 -1.63 10.79
CA GLN A 36 1.96 -0.88 11.75
C GLN A 36 3.46 -0.95 11.43
N GLY A 37 3.79 -1.17 10.15
CA GLY A 37 5.17 -1.21 9.66
C GLY A 37 5.89 -2.53 9.86
N ARG A 38 5.23 -3.61 10.29
CA ARG A 38 5.85 -4.91 10.54
C ARG A 38 4.95 -6.08 10.13
N ALA A 39 5.52 -7.09 9.48
CA ALA A 39 4.78 -8.28 9.06
C ALA A 39 5.71 -9.47 8.76
N ALA A 40 5.18 -10.68 8.81
CA ALA A 40 5.82 -11.82 8.17
C ALA A 40 5.64 -11.75 6.64
N PRO A 41 6.62 -12.19 5.82
CA PRO A 41 6.48 -12.22 4.37
C PRO A 41 5.24 -12.98 3.87
N SER A 42 4.82 -14.02 4.58
CA SER A 42 3.60 -14.78 4.24
C SER A 42 2.32 -13.97 4.41
N GLU A 43 2.27 -13.04 5.37
CA GLU A 43 1.12 -12.15 5.57
C GLU A 43 1.06 -11.14 4.42
N LEU A 44 2.20 -10.55 4.05
CA LEU A 44 2.28 -9.66 2.89
C LEU A 44 1.92 -10.37 1.57
N ALA A 45 2.27 -11.65 1.44
CA ALA A 45 1.87 -12.46 0.28
C ALA A 45 0.34 -12.56 0.19
N ALA A 46 -0.34 -12.81 1.32
CA ALA A 46 -1.79 -12.88 1.38
C ALA A 46 -2.43 -11.52 1.08
N ASP A 47 -1.96 -10.45 1.73
CA ASP A 47 -2.50 -9.09 1.56
C ASP A 47 -2.37 -8.59 0.12
N LEU A 48 -1.32 -9.00 -0.60
CA LEU A 48 -1.05 -8.62 -1.99
C LEU A 48 -1.53 -9.65 -3.01
N ALA A 49 -2.16 -10.74 -2.58
CA ALA A 49 -2.55 -11.89 -3.42
C ALA A 49 -1.39 -12.41 -4.31
N MET A 50 -0.22 -12.57 -3.71
CA MET A 50 1.02 -12.96 -4.38
C MET A 50 1.50 -14.36 -3.98
N ALA A 51 2.21 -15.02 -4.91
CA ALA A 51 2.94 -16.24 -4.59
C ALA A 51 4.09 -15.96 -3.58
N PRO A 52 4.41 -16.92 -2.68
CA PRO A 52 5.47 -16.75 -1.68
C PRO A 52 6.86 -16.40 -2.24
N ALA A 53 7.23 -16.96 -3.39
CA ALA A 53 8.50 -16.65 -4.04
C ALA A 53 8.55 -15.18 -4.51
N SER A 54 7.45 -14.67 -5.04
CA SER A 54 7.36 -13.30 -5.56
C SER A 54 7.43 -12.26 -4.45
N ILE A 55 6.82 -12.52 -3.28
CA ILE A 55 6.94 -11.59 -2.15
C ILE A 55 8.36 -11.57 -1.59
N THR A 56 9.05 -12.71 -1.60
CA THR A 56 10.43 -12.80 -1.11
C THR A 56 11.35 -11.92 -1.95
N ALA A 57 11.24 -12.01 -3.28
CA ALA A 57 12.00 -11.15 -4.19
C ALA A 57 11.69 -9.65 -4.01
N ARG A 58 10.43 -9.28 -3.77
CA ARG A 58 10.06 -7.88 -3.46
C ARG A 58 10.69 -7.40 -2.16
N VAL A 59 10.65 -8.22 -1.12
CA VAL A 59 11.28 -7.91 0.16
C VAL A 59 12.78 -7.76 0.00
N ASP A 60 13.44 -8.65 -0.75
CA ASP A 60 14.88 -8.55 -1.02
C ASP A 60 15.25 -7.22 -1.67
N SER A 61 14.55 -6.82 -2.74
CA SER A 61 14.74 -5.51 -3.39
C SER A 61 14.60 -4.35 -2.39
N LEU A 62 13.56 -4.37 -1.56
CA LEU A 62 13.32 -3.33 -0.56
C LEU A 62 14.39 -3.31 0.54
N VAL A 63 14.99 -4.46 0.89
CA VAL A 63 16.12 -4.54 1.83
C VAL A 63 17.37 -3.95 1.18
N GLU A 64 17.66 -4.29 -0.07
CA GLU A 64 18.80 -3.75 -0.83
C GLU A 64 18.70 -2.22 -0.96
N ARG A 65 17.49 -1.69 -1.17
CA ARG A 65 17.21 -0.24 -1.18
C ARG A 65 17.21 0.41 0.21
N GLY A 66 17.31 -0.38 1.29
CA GLY A 66 17.30 0.13 2.67
C GLY A 66 15.94 0.62 3.17
N PHE A 67 14.85 0.31 2.46
CA PHE A 67 13.49 0.71 2.84
C PHE A 67 12.85 -0.21 3.88
N VAL A 68 13.28 -1.48 3.91
CA VAL A 68 12.89 -2.42 4.95
C VAL A 68 14.11 -3.12 5.52
N ARG A 69 13.93 -3.72 6.69
CA ARG A 69 14.93 -4.59 7.31
C ARG A 69 14.28 -5.87 7.80
N ARG A 70 15.06 -6.95 7.82
CA ARG A 70 14.64 -8.22 8.42
C ARG A 70 14.94 -8.20 9.91
N ILE A 71 13.97 -8.62 10.71
CA ILE A 71 14.08 -8.71 12.18
C ILE A 71 13.58 -10.06 12.68
N PRO A 72 14.09 -10.57 13.81
CA PRO A 72 13.53 -11.76 14.43
C PRO A 72 12.05 -11.55 14.75
N SER A 73 11.22 -12.56 14.46
CA SER A 73 9.80 -12.49 14.78
C SER A 73 9.58 -12.43 16.29
N THR A 74 8.60 -11.64 16.72
CA THR A 74 8.16 -11.55 18.12
C THR A 74 7.31 -12.76 18.54
N VAL A 75 6.80 -13.53 17.57
CA VAL A 75 5.93 -14.69 17.79
C VAL A 75 6.72 -16.01 17.86
N ASP A 76 7.68 -16.21 16.95
CA ASP A 76 8.58 -17.37 16.94
C ASP A 76 9.98 -16.94 16.49
N ARG A 77 11.00 -17.10 17.35
CA ARG A 77 12.37 -16.67 17.07
C ARG A 77 13.03 -17.39 15.88
N ARG A 78 12.43 -18.48 15.39
CA ARG A 78 12.85 -19.18 14.16
C ARG A 78 12.31 -18.53 12.89
N ARG A 79 11.34 -17.61 13.02
CA ARG A 79 10.75 -16.85 11.92
C ARG A 79 11.40 -15.47 11.82
N VAL A 80 11.34 -14.93 10.62
CA VAL A 80 11.81 -13.57 10.29
C VAL A 80 10.60 -12.74 9.89
N ASP A 81 10.48 -11.57 10.50
CA ASP A 81 9.58 -10.53 10.06
C ASP A 81 10.36 -9.50 9.23
N VAL A 82 9.64 -8.71 8.45
CA VAL A 82 10.14 -7.52 7.80
C VAL A 82 9.56 -6.29 8.49
N GLU A 83 10.35 -5.24 8.58
CA GLU A 83 9.97 -3.98 9.22
C GLU A 83 10.40 -2.78 8.37
N LEU A 84 9.52 -1.77 8.29
CA LEU A 84 9.85 -0.48 7.66
C LEU A 84 11.00 0.20 8.41
N THR A 85 11.99 0.66 7.64
CA THR A 85 12.97 1.63 8.15
C THR A 85 12.38 3.05 8.12
N ASP A 86 13.08 4.01 8.69
CA ASP A 86 12.70 5.42 8.57
C ASP A 86 12.76 5.90 7.12
N ALA A 87 13.74 5.43 6.34
CA ALA A 87 13.84 5.73 4.91
C ALA A 87 12.65 5.15 4.13
N GLY A 88 12.24 3.91 4.43
CA GLY A 88 11.06 3.30 3.80
C GLY A 88 9.76 4.02 4.17
N ARG A 89 9.61 4.44 5.43
CA ARG A 89 8.48 5.28 5.87
C ARG A 89 8.45 6.62 5.12
N ALA A 90 9.59 7.30 5.00
CA ALA A 90 9.69 8.57 4.31
C ALA A 90 9.35 8.45 2.82
N ALA A 91 9.89 7.43 2.14
CA ALA A 91 9.59 7.14 0.73
C ALA A 91 8.09 6.85 0.52
N TRP A 92 7.50 6.03 1.41
CA TRP A 92 6.06 5.73 1.37
C TRP A 92 5.19 6.97 1.62
N HIS A 93 5.51 7.79 2.62
CA HIS A 93 4.80 9.05 2.90
C HIS A 93 4.90 10.05 1.75
N GLY A 94 6.09 10.26 1.18
CA GLY A 94 6.27 11.16 0.04
C GLY A 94 5.39 10.77 -1.15
N ALA A 95 5.34 9.48 -1.47
CA ALA A 95 4.45 8.95 -2.50
C ALA A 95 2.94 9.11 -2.13
N MET A 96 2.61 9.07 -0.84
CA MET A 96 1.23 9.28 -0.36
C MET A 96 0.75 10.71 -0.39
N ASP A 97 1.58 11.68 -0.04
CA ASP A 97 1.17 13.08 0.02
C ASP A 97 0.73 13.59 -1.36
N VAL A 98 1.45 13.19 -2.42
CA VAL A 98 1.10 13.61 -3.78
C VAL A 98 -0.16 12.88 -4.29
N ARG A 99 -0.38 11.61 -3.93
CA ARG A 99 -1.64 10.91 -4.22
C ARG A 99 -2.81 11.57 -3.50
N GLY A 100 -2.63 11.88 -2.22
CA GLY A 100 -3.63 12.54 -1.38
C GLY A 100 -4.03 13.90 -1.95
N ALA A 101 -3.07 14.68 -2.48
CA ALA A 101 -3.36 15.95 -3.12
C ALA A 101 -4.28 15.82 -4.34
N GLU A 102 -4.07 14.81 -5.19
CA GLU A 102 -4.92 14.57 -6.37
C GLU A 102 -6.30 14.06 -5.97
N GLU A 103 -6.38 13.10 -5.05
CA GLU A 103 -7.66 12.62 -4.51
C GLU A 103 -8.46 13.77 -3.91
N HIS A 104 -7.80 14.64 -3.13
CA HIS A 104 -8.42 15.82 -2.55
C HIS A 104 -8.89 16.80 -3.63
N ARG A 105 -8.12 16.99 -4.71
CA ARG A 105 -8.51 17.80 -5.88
C ARG A 105 -9.76 17.27 -6.55
N LEU A 106 -9.85 15.96 -6.79
CA LEU A 106 -11.00 15.33 -7.44
C LEU A 106 -12.25 15.45 -6.58
N LEU A 107 -12.12 15.23 -5.27
CA LEU A 107 -13.24 15.37 -4.35
C LEU A 107 -13.76 16.81 -4.26
N ARG A 108 -13.02 17.84 -4.70
CA ARG A 108 -13.54 19.23 -4.81
C ARG A 108 -14.73 19.38 -5.74
N ALA A 109 -15.01 18.40 -6.60
CA ALA A 109 -16.24 18.35 -7.39
C ALA A 109 -17.49 18.06 -6.55
N LEU A 110 -17.33 17.63 -5.30
CA LEU A 110 -18.41 17.21 -4.39
C LEU A 110 -18.51 18.15 -3.19
N THR A 111 -19.75 18.48 -2.83
CA THR A 111 -20.11 19.14 -1.58
C THR A 111 -19.73 18.29 -0.36
N PRO A 112 -19.62 18.87 0.85
CA PRO A 112 -19.36 18.11 2.07
C PRO A 112 -20.36 16.96 2.30
N GLU A 113 -21.63 17.18 1.98
CA GLU A 113 -22.72 16.21 2.08
C GLU A 113 -22.50 15.04 1.11
N GLU A 114 -22.20 15.34 -0.15
CA GLU A 114 -21.93 14.33 -1.19
C GLU A 114 -20.67 13.52 -0.89
N ARG A 115 -19.64 14.14 -0.30
CA ARG A 115 -18.44 13.41 0.15
C ARG A 115 -18.78 12.41 1.26
N ARG A 116 -19.61 12.81 2.23
CA ARG A 116 -20.07 11.89 3.30
C ARG A 116 -20.86 10.74 2.72
N LEU A 117 -21.77 11.01 1.78
CA LEU A 117 -22.53 9.98 1.07
C LEU A 117 -21.60 9.03 0.28
N LEU A 118 -20.65 9.57 -0.48
CA LEU A 118 -19.68 8.77 -1.22
C LEU A 118 -18.88 7.86 -0.29
N SER A 119 -18.37 8.37 0.82
CA SER A 119 -17.64 7.57 1.81
C SER A 119 -18.50 6.44 2.39
N ASP A 120 -19.78 6.67 2.69
CA ASP A 120 -20.69 5.64 3.17
C ASP A 120 -20.93 4.55 2.12
N LEU A 121 -21.20 4.94 0.88
CA LEU A 121 -21.41 4.01 -0.23
C LEU A 121 -20.16 3.17 -0.51
N LEU A 122 -18.97 3.77 -0.55
CA LEU A 122 -17.71 3.06 -0.74
C LEU A 122 -17.43 2.09 0.40
N ARG A 123 -17.69 2.47 1.66
CA ARG A 123 -17.54 1.58 2.81
C ARG A 123 -18.44 0.35 2.69
N ARG A 124 -19.70 0.55 2.31
CA ARG A 124 -20.65 -0.56 2.11
C ARG A 124 -20.20 -1.53 1.02
N VAL A 125 -19.68 -1.01 -0.09
CA VAL A 125 -19.12 -1.83 -1.19
C VAL A 125 -17.87 -2.58 -0.72
N LEU A 126 -16.97 -1.91 0.01
CA LEU A 126 -15.74 -2.51 0.52
C LEU A 126 -16.02 -3.68 1.46
N LEU A 127 -16.97 -3.54 2.39
CA LEU A 127 -17.36 -4.61 3.30
C LEU A 127 -17.80 -5.87 2.56
N VAL A 128 -18.51 -5.73 1.43
CA VAL A 128 -18.92 -6.88 0.60
C VAL A 128 -17.73 -7.45 -0.18
N ALA A 129 -16.83 -6.59 -0.67
CA ALA A 129 -15.64 -7.02 -1.40
C ALA A 129 -14.64 -7.79 -0.52
N GLU A 130 -14.47 -7.37 0.74
CA GLU A 130 -13.61 -8.04 1.74
C GLU A 130 -14.23 -9.35 2.26
N GLN A 131 -15.54 -9.56 2.10
CA GLN A 131 -16.24 -10.77 2.52
C GLN A 131 -16.10 -11.96 1.55
N GLN A 132 -15.47 -11.78 0.39
CA GLN A 132 -15.21 -12.88 -0.55
C GLN A 132 -13.76 -13.35 -0.50
N VAL A 133 -13.44 -14.13 0.53
CA VAL A 133 -12.41 -15.17 0.49
C VAL A 133 -12.89 -16.32 1.38
N ASP A 134 -13.69 -17.22 0.80
CA ASP A 134 -13.87 -18.61 1.23
C ASP A 134 -13.98 -19.47 -0.04
#